data_AF-A0A1N6J580-F1
#
_entry.id   AF-A0A1N6J580-F1
#
_cell.length_a   1.000
_cell.length_b   1.000
_cell.length_c   1.000
_cell.angle_alpha   90.00
_cell.angle_beta   90.00
_cell.angle_gamma   90.00
#
_symmetry.space_group_name_H-M   'P 1'
#
loop_
_entity.id
_entity.type
_entity.pdbx_description
1 polymer ?
#
loop_
_entity_poly.entity_id
_entity_poly.type
_entity_poly.pdbx_seq_one_letter_code
_entity_poly.pdbx_strand_id
1 'polypeptide(L)'
;MKSKSILVASFFSVAFLLTSCGQKDQNVEMGKEFKVYENPITILKLEESKVLRNDKDSTLLIAPNGKKYVYFEVKNPKNEMIFLKAFNKDAEVKSDDNVNLAYYSHDIDNGFDDEFFLIDDNSSIDKVVITNPSEEQFVLMNPKITKSSNVISPEAQKIVDSFSKEINLLNAFAPYVKDGKDVMTITKNEGDLPVNRMSMKAEVNYFSKDGKFYIFKTTDIFKNIAKVYTTWENGKITSLVVKPHYK
;
A
#
# COMPACT_ATOMS: atom_id res chain seq x y z
N MET A 1 -51.45 68.13 -28.62
CA MET A 1 -51.15 67.53 -29.94
C MET A 1 -49.88 66.71 -29.82
N LYS A 2 -50.01 65.37 -29.88
CA LYS A 2 -49.40 64.46 -30.88
C LYS A 2 -47.86 64.36 -30.78
N SER A 3 -47.31 63.31 -30.14
CA SER A 3 -46.95 61.98 -30.72
C SER A 3 -45.52 61.99 -31.34
N LYS A 4 -44.60 61.02 -31.23
CA LYS A 4 -44.63 59.57 -30.94
C LYS A 4 -43.27 59.11 -30.36
N SER A 5 -43.31 57.99 -29.65
CA SER A 5 -42.23 57.07 -29.26
C SER A 5 -41.52 56.38 -30.43
N ILE A 6 -40.39 55.72 -30.13
CA ILE A 6 -39.96 54.32 -30.47
C ILE A 6 -38.44 54.26 -30.17
N LEU A 7 -37.95 53.70 -29.05
CA LEU A 7 -37.76 52.28 -28.64
C LEU A 7 -36.30 51.81 -28.83
N VAL A 8 -35.73 51.26 -27.74
CA VAL A 8 -34.97 49.97 -27.67
C VAL A 8 -33.58 49.96 -28.33
N ALA A 9 -32.51 49.41 -27.77
CA ALA A 9 -32.33 48.39 -26.76
C ALA A 9 -30.96 48.58 -26.07
N SER A 10 -30.90 48.19 -24.79
CA SER A 10 -29.94 47.22 -24.29
C SER A 10 -28.48 47.32 -24.76
N PHE A 11 -27.59 47.82 -23.90
CA PHE A 11 -26.42 47.05 -23.50
C PHE A 11 -26.09 47.43 -22.05
N PHE A 12 -26.77 46.74 -21.14
CA PHE A 12 -26.13 46.32 -19.89
C PHE A 12 -24.93 45.48 -20.29
N SER A 13 -23.81 46.13 -20.63
CA SER A 13 -22.51 45.51 -20.50
C SER A 13 -22.21 45.51 -19.00
N VAL A 14 -22.89 44.58 -18.32
CA VAL A 14 -22.29 43.82 -17.23
C VAL A 14 -20.93 43.45 -17.78
N ALA A 15 -19.91 44.23 -17.43
CA ALA A 15 -18.55 43.75 -17.46
C ALA A 15 -18.56 42.59 -16.47
N PHE A 16 -18.93 41.42 -17.01
CA PHE A 16 -18.57 40.12 -16.52
C PHE A 16 -17.04 40.14 -16.51
N LEU A 17 -16.48 40.81 -15.49
CA LEU A 17 -15.32 40.34 -14.80
C LEU A 17 -15.76 38.97 -14.30
N LEU A 18 -15.65 37.99 -15.21
CA LEU A 18 -15.33 36.62 -14.89
C LEU A 18 -14.04 36.72 -14.06
N THR A 19 -14.21 37.03 -12.77
CA THR A 19 -13.63 36.19 -11.76
C THR A 19 -13.94 34.78 -12.26
N SER A 20 -12.97 34.17 -12.93
CA SER A 20 -12.60 32.82 -12.58
C SER A 20 -12.57 32.81 -11.05
N CYS A 21 -13.74 32.56 -10.46
CA CYS A 21 -13.88 32.14 -9.08
C CYS A 21 -13.23 30.76 -9.11
N GLY A 22 -11.90 30.76 -9.12
CA GLY A 22 -11.10 29.59 -8.84
C GLY A 22 -11.66 29.06 -7.54
N GLN A 23 -12.27 27.88 -7.63
CA GLN A 23 -12.83 27.19 -6.50
C GLN A 23 -11.71 27.07 -5.48
N LYS A 24 -11.79 27.87 -4.42
CA LYS A 24 -10.69 28.01 -3.48
C LYS A 24 -10.58 26.69 -2.72
N ASP A 25 -9.40 26.09 -2.77
CA ASP A 25 -9.09 24.88 -2.02
C ASP A 25 -9.56 25.02 -0.56
N GLN A 26 -10.35 24.04 -0.12
CA GLN A 26 -10.81 23.97 1.26
C GLN A 26 -9.75 23.27 2.10
N ASN A 27 -9.13 23.98 3.03
CA ASN A 27 -8.21 23.35 3.97
C ASN A 27 -8.98 22.45 4.93
N VAL A 28 -8.54 21.20 5.06
CA VAL A 28 -9.10 20.22 6.01
C VAL A 28 -8.04 19.77 7.00
N GLU A 29 -8.50 19.15 8.09
CA GLU A 29 -7.64 18.63 9.14
C GLU A 29 -7.87 17.14 9.36
N MET A 30 -6.80 16.41 9.65
CA MET A 30 -6.87 14.99 10.00
C MET A 30 -7.73 14.78 11.25
N GLY A 31 -8.64 13.80 11.20
CA GLY A 31 -9.56 13.46 12.28
C GLY A 31 -10.72 14.43 12.48
N LYS A 32 -10.81 15.52 11.69
CA LYS A 32 -11.96 16.43 11.70
C LYS A 32 -12.88 16.14 10.52
N GLU A 33 -14.18 16.20 10.79
CA GLU A 33 -15.21 16.05 9.76
C GLU A 33 -15.25 17.30 8.86
N PHE A 34 -15.39 17.08 7.56
CA PHE A 34 -15.72 18.10 6.57
C PHE A 34 -16.79 17.56 5.61
N LYS A 35 -17.46 18.45 4.88
CA LYS A 35 -18.62 18.07 4.05
C LYS A 35 -18.29 18.12 2.57
N VAL A 36 -18.64 17.04 1.87
CA VAL A 36 -18.68 16.96 0.41
C VAL A 36 -20.12 16.66 0.01
N TYR A 37 -20.84 17.60 -0.62
CA TYR A 37 -22.27 17.44 -0.94
C TYR A 37 -23.13 16.90 0.23
N GLU A 38 -22.94 17.46 1.42
CA GLU A 38 -23.60 17.02 2.67
C GLU A 38 -23.21 15.63 3.19
N ASN A 39 -22.25 14.95 2.55
CA ASN A 39 -21.64 13.74 3.07
C ASN A 39 -20.53 14.09 4.08
N PRO A 40 -20.60 13.62 5.33
CA PRO A 40 -19.59 13.90 6.36
C PRO A 40 -18.37 13.00 6.17
N ILE A 41 -17.34 13.55 5.53
CA ILE A 41 -16.08 12.87 5.25
C ILE A 41 -15.08 13.15 6.38
N THR A 42 -14.27 12.16 6.74
CA THR A 42 -13.17 12.34 7.71
C THR A 42 -11.93 11.62 7.22
N ILE A 43 -10.79 12.33 7.18
CA ILE A 43 -9.47 11.70 6.97
C ILE A 43 -9.04 11.08 8.29
N LEU A 44 -8.96 9.75 8.35
CA LEU A 44 -8.68 9.03 9.60
C LEU A 44 -7.22 8.70 9.78
N LYS A 45 -6.56 8.22 8.72
CA LYS A 45 -5.24 7.62 8.83
C LYS A 45 -4.41 7.85 7.58
N LEU A 46 -3.14 8.20 7.80
CA LEU A 46 -2.07 8.04 6.83
C LEU A 46 -0.96 7.23 7.49
N GLU A 47 -0.72 6.02 7.01
CA GLU A 47 0.24 5.09 7.60
C GLU A 47 1.28 4.63 6.61
N GLU A 48 2.55 4.83 6.95
CA GLU A 48 3.67 4.19 6.27
C GLU A 48 3.82 2.74 6.73
N SER A 49 3.90 1.80 5.78
CA SER A 49 4.13 0.40 6.06
C SER A 49 5.06 -0.26 5.06
N LYS A 50 5.88 -1.19 5.54
CA LYS A 50 6.59 -2.15 4.67
C LYS A 50 5.74 -3.37 4.33
N VAL A 51 4.66 -3.59 5.07
CA VAL A 51 3.82 -4.78 4.99
C VAL A 51 2.35 -4.37 4.97
N LEU A 52 1.64 -4.72 3.91
CA LEU A 52 0.18 -4.72 3.91
C LEU A 52 -0.31 -6.11 4.27
N ARG A 53 -1.30 -6.19 5.15
CA ARG A 53 -1.95 -7.43 5.54
C ARG A 53 -3.42 -7.32 5.17
N ASN A 54 -3.91 -8.30 4.42
CA ASN A 54 -5.33 -8.47 4.19
C ASN A 54 -5.90 -9.26 5.37
N ASP A 55 -6.83 -8.68 6.10
CA ASP A 55 -7.43 -9.31 7.28
C ASP A 55 -8.37 -10.46 6.93
N LYS A 56 -8.95 -10.48 5.72
CA LYS A 56 -9.94 -11.49 5.29
C LYS A 56 -9.32 -12.85 5.02
N ASP A 57 -8.17 -12.90 4.37
CA ASP A 57 -7.50 -14.14 3.96
C ASP A 57 -6.09 -14.29 4.55
N SER A 58 -5.67 -13.35 5.41
CA SER A 58 -4.35 -13.30 6.03
C SER A 58 -3.19 -13.26 5.03
N THR A 59 -3.44 -12.86 3.77
CA THR A 59 -2.38 -12.66 2.79
C THR A 59 -1.57 -11.41 3.14
N LEU A 60 -0.29 -11.45 2.78
CA LEU A 60 0.65 -10.37 2.99
C LEU A 60 1.19 -9.87 1.65
N LEU A 61 1.40 -8.57 1.58
CA LEU A 61 2.20 -7.94 0.56
C LEU A 61 3.32 -7.16 1.22
N ILE A 62 4.54 -7.37 0.74
CA ILE A 62 5.74 -6.70 1.25
C ILE A 62 6.26 -5.78 0.18
N ALA A 63 6.56 -4.54 0.58
CA ALA A 63 7.11 -3.55 -0.31
C ALA A 63 8.48 -4.01 -0.80
N PRO A 64 8.80 -3.85 -2.10
CA PRO A 64 10.14 -4.10 -2.61
C PRO A 64 11.21 -3.34 -1.83
N ASN A 65 12.45 -3.84 -1.86
CA ASN A 65 13.56 -3.16 -1.22
C ASN A 65 13.70 -1.72 -1.75
N GLY A 66 13.97 -0.77 -0.84
CA GLY A 66 14.01 0.66 -1.13
C GLY A 66 12.65 1.35 -1.28
N LYS A 67 11.53 0.62 -1.15
CA LYS A 67 10.17 1.16 -1.24
C LYS A 67 9.32 0.86 -0.01
N LYS A 68 8.28 1.66 0.21
CA LYS A 68 7.27 1.50 1.27
C LYS A 68 5.87 1.78 0.72
N TYR A 69 4.87 1.18 1.36
CA TYR A 69 3.48 1.55 1.15
C TYR A 69 3.11 2.76 2.03
N VAL A 70 2.25 3.62 1.52
CA VAL A 70 1.49 4.59 2.30
C VAL A 70 0.02 4.24 2.14
N TYR A 71 -0.61 3.88 3.24
CA TYR A 71 -2.03 3.60 3.35
C TYR A 71 -2.77 4.87 3.76
N PHE A 72 -3.78 5.26 2.99
CA PHE A 72 -4.63 6.40 3.24
C PHE A 72 -6.07 5.94 3.46
N GLU A 73 -6.59 6.19 4.66
CA GLU A 73 -7.92 5.78 5.11
C GLU A 73 -8.83 7.00 5.27
N VAL A 74 -9.96 6.97 4.57
CA VAL A 74 -11.00 8.01 4.61
C VAL A 74 -12.34 7.39 4.98
N LYS A 75 -13.01 7.95 5.97
CA LYS A 75 -14.41 7.61 6.25
C LYS A 75 -15.32 8.38 5.29
N ASN A 76 -16.05 7.65 4.46
CA ASN A 76 -17.03 8.12 3.50
C ASN A 76 -18.38 7.40 3.72
N PRO A 77 -19.18 7.83 4.71
CA PRO A 77 -20.33 7.06 5.18
C PRO A 77 -21.52 7.02 4.21
N LYS A 78 -21.63 7.98 3.29
CA LYS A 78 -22.66 7.93 2.22
C LYS A 78 -22.15 7.28 0.94
N ASN A 79 -20.88 6.83 0.91
CA ASN A 79 -20.25 6.23 -0.25
C ASN A 79 -20.36 7.10 -1.51
N GLU A 80 -20.19 8.41 -1.34
CA GLU A 80 -20.21 9.36 -2.47
C GLU A 80 -18.93 9.23 -3.28
N MET A 81 -18.99 9.46 -4.59
CA MET A 81 -17.79 9.39 -5.41
C MET A 81 -16.80 10.49 -5.00
N ILE A 82 -15.61 10.08 -4.58
CA ILE A 82 -14.46 10.95 -4.32
C ILE A 82 -13.21 10.35 -4.96
N PHE A 83 -12.20 11.19 -5.20
CA PHE A 83 -10.90 10.77 -5.68
C PHE A 83 -9.82 11.20 -4.69
N LEU A 84 -8.94 10.28 -4.35
CA LEU A 84 -7.88 10.47 -3.37
C LEU A 84 -6.55 10.63 -4.10
N LYS A 85 -5.83 11.72 -3.82
CA LYS A 85 -4.50 11.99 -4.38
C LYS A 85 -3.51 12.31 -3.27
N ALA A 86 -2.32 11.75 -3.35
CA ALA A 86 -1.22 12.07 -2.46
C ALA A 86 -0.09 12.75 -3.24
N PHE A 87 0.64 13.65 -2.59
CA PHE A 87 1.71 14.42 -3.19
C PHE A 87 2.97 14.38 -2.33
N ASN A 88 4.11 14.40 -3.01
CA ASN A 88 5.42 14.70 -2.43
C ASN A 88 5.90 15.99 -3.09
N LYS A 89 5.86 17.09 -2.34
CA LYS A 89 6.04 18.46 -2.83
C LYS A 89 4.95 18.75 -3.87
N ASP A 90 5.37 19.04 -5.10
CA ASP A 90 4.47 19.36 -6.20
C ASP A 90 4.18 18.16 -7.11
N ALA A 91 4.81 17.01 -6.85
CA ALA A 91 4.62 15.81 -7.65
C ALA A 91 3.52 14.93 -7.06
N GLU A 92 2.50 14.61 -7.88
CA GLU A 92 1.51 13.60 -7.55
C GLU A 92 2.19 12.23 -7.45
N VAL A 93 1.97 11.56 -6.33
CA VAL A 93 2.38 10.19 -6.10
C VAL A 93 1.38 9.29 -6.82
N LYS A 94 1.85 8.64 -7.89
CA LYS A 94 1.02 7.70 -8.63
C LYS A 94 0.89 6.39 -7.86
N SER A 95 -0.32 5.82 -7.85
CA SER A 95 -0.54 4.43 -7.47
C SER A 95 0.21 3.50 -8.45
N ASP A 96 0.69 2.36 -7.96
CA ASP A 96 1.33 1.36 -8.81
C ASP A 96 0.25 0.45 -9.41
N ASP A 97 -0.09 0.68 -10.68
CA ASP A 97 -1.11 -0.06 -11.42
C ASP A 97 -0.85 -1.58 -11.47
N ASN A 98 0.38 -2.03 -11.20
CA ASN A 98 0.76 -3.45 -11.29
C ASN A 98 0.43 -4.25 -10.01
N VAL A 99 0.02 -3.58 -8.94
CA VAL A 99 -0.33 -4.22 -7.68
C VAL A 99 -1.82 -4.05 -7.47
N ASN A 100 -2.58 -5.15 -7.53
CA ASN A 100 -4.00 -5.11 -7.18
C ASN A 100 -4.14 -4.96 -5.66
N LEU A 101 -4.11 -3.70 -5.22
CA LEU A 101 -4.20 -3.29 -3.82
C LEU A 101 -5.64 -3.31 -3.29
N ALA A 102 -6.64 -3.50 -4.16
CA ALA A 102 -8.05 -3.58 -3.77
C ALA A 102 -8.35 -4.73 -2.78
N TYR A 103 -7.48 -5.73 -2.69
CA TYR A 103 -7.61 -6.79 -1.69
C TYR A 103 -7.15 -6.38 -0.27
N TYR A 104 -6.49 -5.24 -0.11
CA TYR A 104 -5.92 -4.79 1.18
C TYR A 104 -6.74 -3.69 1.85
N SER A 105 -7.85 -3.28 1.25
CA SER A 105 -8.78 -2.29 1.79
C SER A 105 -9.45 -2.76 3.08
N HIS A 106 -9.62 -1.83 4.00
CA HIS A 106 -10.37 -1.97 5.23
C HIS A 106 -11.84 -1.62 4.99
N ASP A 107 -12.72 -2.59 5.21
CA ASP A 107 -14.13 -2.38 5.53
C ASP A 107 -14.92 -1.41 4.60
N ILE A 108 -14.68 -1.52 3.29
CA ILE A 108 -15.35 -0.70 2.25
C ILE A 108 -16.87 -0.75 2.41
N ASP A 109 -17.42 -1.91 2.77
CA ASP A 109 -18.86 -2.13 2.96
C ASP A 109 -19.47 -1.24 4.06
N ASN A 110 -18.66 -0.66 4.96
CA ASN A 110 -19.07 0.25 6.03
C ASN A 110 -18.76 1.74 5.74
N GLY A 111 -18.53 2.08 4.48
CA GLY A 111 -18.36 3.48 4.03
C GLY A 111 -16.95 4.00 4.30
N PHE A 112 -15.95 3.26 3.85
CA PHE A 112 -14.55 3.66 3.85
C PHE A 112 -14.02 3.70 2.42
N ASP A 113 -13.26 4.75 2.09
CA ASP A 113 -12.45 4.83 0.90
C ASP A 113 -10.98 4.77 1.29
N ASP A 114 -10.30 3.79 0.71
CA ASP A 114 -8.93 3.47 0.99
C ASP A 114 -8.09 3.61 -0.27
N GLU A 115 -6.92 4.25 -0.14
CA GLU A 115 -5.95 4.34 -1.22
C GLU A 115 -4.57 3.89 -0.75
N PHE A 116 -3.83 3.26 -1.66
CA PHE A 116 -2.51 2.73 -1.36
C PHE A 116 -1.48 3.24 -2.37
N PHE A 117 -0.41 3.83 -1.86
CA PHE A 117 0.68 4.37 -2.67
C PHE A 117 1.95 3.57 -2.42
N LEU A 118 2.66 3.14 -3.47
CA LEU A 118 3.99 2.55 -3.35
C LEU A 118 5.04 3.61 -3.68
N ILE A 119 5.77 4.08 -2.67
CA ILE A 119 6.76 5.16 -2.80
C ILE A 119 8.15 4.70 -2.40
N ASP A 120 9.17 5.46 -2.82
CA ASP A 120 10.53 5.24 -2.33
C ASP A 120 10.62 5.49 -0.81
N ASP A 121 11.48 4.75 -0.11
CA ASP A 121 11.61 4.83 1.35
C ASP A 121 11.92 6.22 1.88
N ASN A 122 12.70 6.96 1.09
CA ASN A 122 13.15 8.32 1.40
C ASN A 122 12.14 9.39 0.97
N SER A 123 11.06 9.01 0.30
CA SER A 123 9.96 9.91 -0.06
C SER A 123 9.00 10.11 1.11
N SER A 124 8.31 11.24 1.13
CA SER A 124 7.30 11.60 2.14
C SER A 124 6.04 12.11 1.45
N ILE A 125 4.89 11.97 2.11
CA ILE A 125 3.65 12.64 1.69
C ILE A 125 3.52 13.94 2.49
N ASP A 126 3.57 15.07 1.81
CA ASP A 126 3.41 16.39 2.44
C ASP A 126 2.07 17.05 2.13
N LYS A 127 1.32 16.51 1.17
CA LYS A 127 -0.02 16.98 0.84
C LYS A 127 -0.91 15.84 0.37
N VAL A 128 -2.16 15.89 0.78
CA VAL A 128 -3.24 15.02 0.29
C VAL A 128 -4.36 15.90 -0.22
N VAL A 129 -4.94 15.50 -1.35
CA VAL A 129 -6.08 16.18 -1.97
C VAL A 129 -7.19 15.17 -2.16
N ILE A 130 -8.37 15.51 -1.64
CA ILE A 130 -9.62 14.82 -1.94
C ILE A 130 -10.38 15.68 -2.92
N THR A 131 -10.79 15.10 -4.05
CA THR A 131 -11.62 15.79 -5.05
C THR A 131 -12.94 15.09 -5.26
N ASN A 132 -13.99 15.84 -5.57
CA ASN A 132 -15.28 15.28 -5.98
C ASN A 132 -15.49 15.41 -7.52
N PRO A 133 -16.57 14.86 -8.10
CA PRO A 133 -16.79 14.92 -9.56
C PRO A 133 -16.98 16.32 -10.15
N SER A 134 -17.24 17.34 -9.32
CA SER A 134 -17.27 18.74 -9.77
C SER A 134 -15.94 19.45 -9.50
N GLU A 135 -14.86 18.70 -9.25
CA GLU A 135 -13.49 19.18 -9.08
C GLU A 135 -13.27 20.10 -7.86
N GLU A 136 -14.18 20.07 -6.88
CA GLU A 136 -13.93 20.73 -5.61
C GLU A 136 -12.78 20.06 -4.88
N GLN A 137 -11.82 20.85 -4.38
CA GLN A 137 -10.63 20.34 -3.72
C GLN A 137 -10.66 20.56 -2.21
N PHE A 138 -10.42 19.49 -1.48
CA PHE A 138 -10.23 19.47 -0.03
C PHE A 138 -8.79 19.05 0.25
N VAL A 139 -8.01 19.97 0.83
CA VAL A 139 -6.56 19.86 0.91
C VAL A 139 -6.10 19.70 2.35
N LEU A 140 -5.38 18.62 2.63
CA LEU A 140 -4.69 18.38 3.88
C LEU A 140 -3.18 18.61 3.66
N MET A 141 -2.64 19.65 4.29
CA MET A 141 -1.21 19.95 4.27
C MET A 141 -0.50 19.32 5.47
N ASN A 142 0.71 18.80 5.25
CA ASN A 142 1.58 18.18 6.25
C ASN A 142 0.82 17.15 7.12
N PRO A 143 0.23 16.10 6.53
CA PRO A 143 -0.53 15.11 7.27
C PRO A 143 0.31 14.46 8.36
N LYS A 144 -0.31 14.12 9.49
CA LYS A 144 0.35 13.35 10.55
C LYS A 144 0.47 11.89 10.11
N ILE A 145 1.65 11.51 9.64
CA ILE A 145 1.93 10.15 9.19
C ILE A 145 2.34 9.27 10.38
N THR A 146 1.67 8.13 10.53
CA THR A 146 2.03 7.07 11.47
C THR A 146 2.87 5.98 10.80
N LYS A 147 3.58 5.16 11.58
CA LYS A 147 4.30 3.98 11.08
C LYS A 147 3.60 2.71 11.54
N SER A 148 3.44 1.76 10.63
CA SER A 148 2.86 0.47 10.96
C SER A 148 3.73 -0.30 11.95
N SER A 149 3.08 -1.03 12.86
CA SER A 149 3.74 -1.94 13.79
C SER A 149 4.09 -3.29 13.16
N ASN A 150 3.53 -3.59 11.98
CA ASN A 150 3.84 -4.80 11.22
C ASN A 150 5.17 -4.63 10.49
N VAL A 151 6.25 -5.18 11.05
CA VAL A 151 7.60 -5.06 10.50
C VAL A 151 8.15 -6.45 10.20
N ILE A 152 8.59 -6.66 8.96
CA ILE A 152 9.39 -7.82 8.59
C ILE A 152 10.82 -7.64 9.13
N SER A 153 11.45 -8.71 9.63
CA SER A 153 12.83 -8.62 10.09
C SER A 153 13.77 -8.33 8.90
N PRO A 154 14.83 -7.54 9.09
CA PRO A 154 15.83 -7.30 8.06
C PRO A 154 16.43 -8.60 7.51
N GLU A 155 16.58 -9.62 8.34
CA GLU A 155 17.09 -10.94 7.95
C GLU A 155 16.12 -11.66 7.01
N ALA A 156 14.82 -11.66 7.31
CA ALA A 156 13.82 -12.27 6.43
C ALA A 156 13.71 -11.52 5.09
N GLN A 157 13.84 -10.19 5.09
CA GLN A 157 13.89 -9.42 3.85
C GLN A 157 15.12 -9.79 3.00
N LYS A 158 16.31 -9.92 3.61
CA LYS A 158 17.52 -10.31 2.88
C LYS A 158 17.42 -11.72 2.28
N ILE A 159 16.65 -12.63 2.90
CA ILE A 159 16.34 -13.93 2.28
C ILE A 159 15.56 -13.72 0.99
N VAL A 160 14.49 -12.91 1.00
CA VAL A 160 13.71 -12.59 -0.20
C VAL A 160 14.60 -11.97 -1.28
N ASP A 161 15.41 -10.99 -0.90
CA ASP A 161 16.29 -10.26 -1.81
C ASP A 161 17.37 -11.16 -2.45
N SER A 162 17.78 -12.24 -1.77
CA SER A 162 18.78 -13.18 -2.31
C SER A 162 18.32 -13.90 -3.59
N PHE A 163 17.00 -13.96 -3.83
CA PHE A 163 16.40 -14.50 -5.04
C PHE A 163 16.29 -13.47 -6.17
N SER A 164 16.96 -12.32 -6.08
CA SER A 164 17.13 -11.41 -7.24
C SER A 164 17.93 -12.05 -8.39
N LYS A 165 18.55 -13.20 -8.13
CA LYS A 165 19.21 -14.09 -9.07
C LYS A 165 18.84 -15.53 -8.74
N GLU A 166 19.09 -16.43 -9.69
CA GLU A 166 18.93 -17.87 -9.43
C GLU A 166 19.88 -18.31 -8.30
N ILE A 167 19.30 -18.96 -7.29
CA ILE A 167 20.03 -19.47 -6.13
C ILE A 167 19.44 -20.80 -5.69
N ASN A 168 20.28 -21.73 -5.26
CA ASN A 168 19.81 -22.94 -4.60
C ASN A 168 18.96 -22.57 -3.37
N LEU A 169 17.81 -23.25 -3.20
CA LEU A 169 16.85 -22.92 -2.17
C LEU A 169 17.50 -22.81 -0.78
N LEU A 170 18.22 -23.83 -0.31
CA LEU A 170 18.81 -23.83 1.03
C LEU A 170 20.00 -22.88 1.17
N ASN A 171 20.75 -22.63 0.09
CA ASN A 171 21.83 -21.65 0.10
C ASN A 171 21.33 -20.23 0.42
N ALA A 172 20.08 -19.90 0.05
CA ALA A 172 19.47 -18.63 0.42
C ALA A 172 19.20 -18.51 1.93
N PHE A 173 18.89 -19.62 2.62
CA PHE A 173 18.59 -19.62 4.06
C PHE A 173 19.83 -19.86 4.94
N ALA A 174 20.85 -20.54 4.41
CA ALA A 174 22.04 -20.96 5.15
C ALA A 174 22.72 -19.85 5.97
N PRO A 175 22.90 -18.60 5.46
CA PRO A 175 23.54 -17.52 6.24
C PRO A 175 22.77 -17.10 7.51
N TYR A 176 21.49 -17.44 7.58
CA TYR A 176 20.58 -17.03 8.66
C TYR A 176 20.34 -18.15 9.67
N VAL A 177 20.92 -19.33 9.46
CA VAL A 177 20.83 -20.46 10.39
C VAL A 177 21.57 -20.17 11.69
N LYS A 178 21.04 -20.67 12.81
CA LYS A 178 21.65 -20.56 14.14
C LYS A 178 23.07 -21.10 14.13
N ASP A 179 23.98 -20.36 14.75
CA ASP A 179 25.40 -20.70 14.76
C ASP A 179 25.62 -22.11 15.34
N GLY A 180 26.54 -22.87 14.74
CA GLY A 180 26.79 -24.27 15.10
C GLY A 180 25.75 -25.28 14.57
N LYS A 181 24.78 -24.84 13.75
CA LYS A 181 23.88 -25.72 13.01
C LYS A 181 24.16 -25.65 11.51
N ASP A 182 23.91 -26.76 10.82
CA ASP A 182 23.98 -26.82 9.37
C ASP A 182 22.57 -26.77 8.77
N VAL A 183 22.40 -26.03 7.67
CA VAL A 183 21.09 -25.83 7.02
C VAL A 183 20.43 -27.16 6.64
N MET A 184 21.20 -28.16 6.20
CA MET A 184 20.68 -29.48 5.85
C MET A 184 20.16 -30.20 7.08
N THR A 185 20.84 -30.06 8.22
CA THR A 185 20.47 -30.76 9.47
C THR A 185 19.21 -30.22 10.13
N ILE A 186 18.88 -28.95 9.90
CA ILE A 186 17.65 -28.32 10.43
C ILE A 186 16.50 -28.32 9.41
N THR A 187 16.74 -28.84 8.20
CA THR A 187 15.74 -28.89 7.13
C THR A 187 15.02 -30.23 7.11
N LYS A 188 13.69 -30.17 7.16
CA LYS A 188 12.81 -31.29 6.85
C LYS A 188 12.16 -31.05 5.49
N ASN A 189 12.47 -31.88 4.50
CA ASN A 189 11.79 -31.85 3.20
C ASN A 189 10.58 -32.80 3.22
N GLU A 190 9.38 -32.24 3.12
CA GLU A 190 8.12 -32.98 3.09
C GLU A 190 7.51 -32.91 1.69
N GLY A 191 8.12 -33.60 0.71
CA GLY A 191 7.58 -33.77 -0.65
C GLY A 191 8.64 -33.86 -1.74
N ASP A 192 8.20 -33.89 -3.00
CA ASP A 192 9.05 -34.18 -4.17
C ASP A 192 9.78 -32.96 -4.76
N LEU A 193 9.65 -31.78 -4.15
CA LEU A 193 10.46 -30.63 -4.55
C LEU A 193 11.86 -30.78 -3.95
N PRO A 194 12.91 -30.94 -4.79
CA PRO A 194 14.24 -31.09 -4.25
C PRO A 194 14.69 -29.74 -3.71
N VAL A 195 14.98 -29.70 -2.41
CA VAL A 195 15.63 -28.55 -1.73
C VAL A 195 16.98 -28.16 -2.36
N ASN A 196 17.52 -29.03 -3.20
CA ASN A 196 18.76 -28.85 -3.95
C ASN A 196 18.57 -28.06 -5.26
N ARG A 197 17.32 -27.77 -5.66
CA ARG A 197 17.02 -27.10 -6.93
C ARG A 197 17.26 -25.59 -6.82
N MET A 198 17.60 -24.98 -7.95
CA MET A 198 17.67 -23.53 -8.08
C MET A 198 16.27 -22.92 -8.10
N SER A 199 16.16 -21.79 -7.43
CA SER A 199 14.96 -20.99 -7.31
C SER A 199 15.21 -19.57 -7.77
N MET A 200 14.19 -18.97 -8.38
CA MET A 200 14.27 -17.66 -9.02
C MET A 200 13.46 -16.57 -8.29
N LYS A 201 12.65 -16.94 -7.30
CA LYS A 201 11.81 -16.00 -6.55
C LYS A 201 11.49 -16.53 -5.16
N ALA A 202 11.43 -15.63 -4.19
CA ALA A 202 10.80 -15.84 -2.89
C ALA A 202 9.89 -14.67 -2.53
N GLU A 203 8.82 -14.94 -1.78
CA GLU A 203 7.87 -13.98 -1.24
C GLU A 203 7.54 -14.41 0.19
N VAL A 204 7.42 -13.50 1.16
CA VAL A 204 6.89 -13.88 2.48
C VAL A 204 5.37 -13.78 2.41
N ASN A 205 4.71 -14.92 2.60
CA ASN A 205 3.26 -15.01 2.59
C ASN A 205 2.66 -14.85 3.99
N TYR A 206 3.44 -15.10 5.03
CA TYR A 206 3.01 -14.97 6.42
C TYR A 206 4.20 -14.78 7.35
N PHE A 207 4.01 -14.00 8.41
CA PHE A 207 4.84 -14.07 9.60
C PHE A 207 4.01 -13.83 10.87
N SER A 208 4.42 -14.48 11.97
CA SER A 208 3.82 -14.30 13.28
C SER A 208 4.17 -12.91 13.85
N LYS A 209 3.29 -12.34 14.68
CA LYS A 209 3.51 -10.99 15.27
C LYS A 209 4.81 -10.88 16.08
N ASP A 210 5.26 -11.98 16.67
CA ASP A 210 6.50 -12.07 17.44
C ASP A 210 7.75 -12.34 16.58
N GLY A 211 7.59 -12.46 15.26
CA GLY A 211 8.69 -12.74 14.33
C GLY A 211 9.35 -14.10 14.53
N LYS A 212 8.75 -15.04 15.26
CA LYS A 212 9.32 -16.36 15.49
C LYS A 212 9.00 -17.37 14.41
N PHE A 213 8.08 -17.04 13.50
CA PHE A 213 7.67 -17.94 12.44
C PHE A 213 7.39 -17.17 11.15
N TYR A 214 7.98 -17.64 10.04
CA TYR A 214 7.76 -17.11 8.70
C TYR A 214 7.39 -18.23 7.73
N ILE A 215 6.52 -17.92 6.78
CA ILE A 215 6.20 -18.77 5.63
C ILE A 215 6.65 -18.03 4.37
N PHE A 216 7.65 -18.58 3.69
CA PHE A 216 8.09 -18.12 2.39
C PHE A 216 7.42 -18.96 1.30
N LYS A 217 6.90 -18.31 0.27
CA LYS A 217 6.54 -18.93 -1.01
C LYS A 217 7.72 -18.77 -1.95
N THR A 218 8.29 -19.88 -2.39
CA THR A 218 9.43 -19.88 -3.31
C THR A 218 9.02 -20.50 -4.63
N THR A 219 9.58 -19.98 -5.73
CA THR A 219 9.33 -20.48 -7.09
C THR A 219 10.65 -20.96 -7.69
N ASP A 220 10.67 -22.21 -8.13
CA ASP A 220 11.85 -22.83 -8.74
C ASP A 220 12.04 -22.40 -10.20
N ILE A 221 13.19 -22.76 -10.80
CA ILE A 221 13.48 -22.46 -12.23
C ILE A 221 12.49 -23.10 -13.23
N PHE A 222 11.72 -24.11 -12.81
CA PHE A 222 10.67 -24.77 -13.60
C PHE A 222 9.26 -24.25 -13.27
N LYS A 223 9.16 -23.14 -12.53
CA LYS A 223 7.91 -22.50 -12.09
C LYS A 223 7.08 -23.35 -11.11
N ASN A 224 7.66 -24.36 -10.47
CA ASN A 224 7.01 -25.06 -9.36
C ASN A 224 7.09 -24.21 -8.09
N ILE A 225 6.08 -24.32 -7.23
CA ILE A 225 5.97 -23.51 -6.01
C ILE A 225 6.16 -24.40 -4.78
N ALA A 226 7.00 -23.94 -3.85
CA ALA A 226 7.14 -24.53 -2.52
C ALA A 226 6.78 -23.51 -1.43
N LYS A 227 6.22 -24.00 -0.32
CA LYS A 227 6.13 -23.25 0.94
C LYS A 227 7.28 -23.68 1.85
N VAL A 228 8.09 -22.72 2.27
CA VAL A 228 9.17 -22.91 3.23
C VAL A 228 8.75 -22.28 4.55
N TYR A 229 8.51 -23.13 5.53
CA TYR A 229 8.18 -22.74 6.89
C TYR A 229 9.47 -22.63 7.69
N THR A 230 9.64 -21.53 8.42
CA THR A 230 10.88 -21.26 9.16
C THR A 230 10.54 -20.85 10.58
N THR A 231 11.28 -21.40 11.55
CA THR A 231 11.18 -21.02 12.97
C THR A 231 12.43 -20.27 13.37
N TRP A 232 12.27 -19.20 14.15
CA TRP A 232 13.33 -18.26 14.49
C TRP A 232 13.47 -18.08 16.01
N GLU A 233 14.73 -18.00 16.46
CA GLU A 233 15.11 -17.61 17.80
C GLU A 233 16.24 -16.58 17.71
N ASN A 234 16.10 -15.44 18.37
CA ASN A 234 17.13 -14.39 18.43
C ASN A 234 17.67 -13.98 17.05
N GLY A 235 16.79 -13.83 16.06
CA GLY A 235 17.16 -13.45 14.69
C GLY A 235 17.83 -14.55 13.88
N LYS A 236 17.80 -15.81 14.34
CA LYS A 236 18.39 -16.96 13.65
C LYS A 236 17.38 -18.07 13.42
N ILE A 237 17.48 -18.75 12.28
CA ILE A 237 16.65 -19.88 11.91
C ILE A 237 17.08 -21.11 12.70
N THR A 238 16.12 -21.76 13.35
CA THR A 238 16.31 -22.99 14.13
C THR A 238 15.68 -24.22 13.47
N SER A 239 14.73 -24.03 12.57
CA SER A 239 14.06 -25.10 11.84
C SER A 239 13.59 -24.61 10.47
N LEU A 240 13.69 -25.48 9.47
CA LEU A 240 13.17 -25.29 8.12
C LEU A 240 12.30 -26.49 7.74
N VAL A 241 11.08 -26.24 7.26
CA VAL A 241 10.24 -27.28 6.65
C VAL A 241 9.88 -26.84 5.25
N VAL A 242 10.28 -27.63 4.25
CA VAL A 242 9.96 -27.37 2.84
C VAL A 242 8.81 -28.28 2.44
N LYS A 243 7.72 -27.69 1.96
CA LYS A 243 6.56 -28.43 1.45
C LYS A 243 6.23 -28.01 0.02
N PRO A 244 5.84 -28.93 -0.86
CA PRO A 244 5.27 -28.57 -2.14
C PRO A 244 3.97 -27.81 -1.94
N HIS A 245 3.76 -26.79 -2.76
CA HIS A 245 2.50 -26.10 -2.86
C HIS A 245 1.83 -26.52 -4.16
N TYR A 246 1.04 -27.59 -4.09
CA TYR A 246 0.18 -27.97 -5.19
C TYR A 246 -0.92 -26.91 -5.34
N LYS A 247 -1.13 -26.46 -6.57
CA LYS A 247 -2.28 -25.64 -6.96
C LYS A 247 -3.54 -26.49 -6.98
#